data_AF-A0A520XXJ4-F1
#
_entry.id   AF-A0A520XXJ4-F1
#
_cell.length_a   1.000
_cell.length_b   1.000
_cell.length_c   1.000
_cell.angle_alpha   90.00
_cell.angle_beta   90.00
_cell.angle_gamma   90.00
#
_symmetry.space_group_name_H-M   'P 1'
#
loop_
_entity.id
_entity.type
_entity.pdbx_description
1 polymer ?
#
loop_
_entity_poly.entity_id
_entity_poly.type
_entity_poly.pdbx_seq_one_letter_code
_entity_poly.pdbx_strand_id
1 'polypeptide(L)'
;PIRSGEELDMNPIDAERLGLATGSRAEVSSRRATIEMTIRVQPDLPVGLCFTTYHFADTTDVNQLTIEAWDVKSGTAEFKATAINVRAKEDVHA
;
A
#
# COMPACT_ATOMS: atom_id res chain seq x y z
N PRO A 1 -16.24 2.64 -5.53
CA PRO A 1 -15.46 3.85 -5.91
C PRO A 1 -14.51 3.54 -7.08
N ILE A 2 -14.39 4.46 -8.04
CA ILE A 2 -13.38 4.38 -9.11
C ILE A 2 -12.00 4.58 -8.46
N ARG A 3 -11.00 3.80 -8.90
CA ARG A 3 -9.62 3.83 -8.37
C ARG A 3 -8.66 4.18 -9.50
N SER A 4 -7.61 4.95 -9.20
CA SER A 4 -6.55 5.34 -10.15
C SER A 4 -5.47 4.26 -10.33
N GLY A 5 -5.28 3.39 -9.34
CA GLY A 5 -4.27 2.31 -9.37
C GLY A 5 -2.96 2.62 -8.66
N GLU A 6 -2.67 3.89 -8.38
CA GLU A 6 -1.43 4.33 -7.72
C GLU A 6 -1.60 4.64 -6.23
N GLU A 7 -2.83 4.61 -5.73
CA GLU A 7 -3.17 5.08 -4.38
C GLU A 7 -3.07 3.98 -3.32
N LEU A 8 -2.48 4.32 -2.17
CA LEU A 8 -2.57 3.57 -0.92
C LEU A 8 -3.49 4.30 0.05
N ASP A 9 -4.61 3.67 0.41
CA ASP A 9 -5.51 4.19 1.43
C ASP A 9 -4.93 3.96 2.82
N MET A 10 -4.96 5.01 3.65
CA MET A 10 -4.42 5.00 5.00
C MET A 10 -5.32 5.78 5.96
N ASN A 11 -5.41 5.34 7.22
CA ASN A 11 -6.11 6.08 8.26
C ASN A 11 -5.40 7.42 8.58
N PRO A 12 -6.15 8.51 8.88
CA PRO A 12 -5.56 9.79 9.26
C PRO A 12 -4.52 9.73 10.40
N ILE A 13 -4.73 8.88 11.41
CA ILE A 13 -3.83 8.74 12.56
C ILE A 13 -2.48 8.15 12.14
N ASP A 14 -2.47 7.18 11.23
CA ASP A 14 -1.23 6.59 10.73
C ASP A 14 -0.51 7.56 9.78
N ALA A 15 -1.26 8.27 8.94
CA ALA A 15 -0.71 9.30 8.08
C ALA A 15 -0.03 10.41 8.91
N GLU A 16 -0.69 10.90 9.96
CA GLU A 16 -0.13 11.90 10.89
C GLU A 16 1.15 11.38 11.57
N ARG A 17 1.14 10.15 12.09
CA ARG A 17 2.31 9.53 12.72
C ARG A 17 3.51 9.40 11.78
N LEU A 18 3.25 9.21 10.49
CA LEU A 18 4.27 9.06 9.46
C LEU A 18 4.64 10.38 8.77
N GLY A 19 4.01 11.50 9.15
CA GLY A 19 4.22 12.80 8.50
C GLY A 19 3.72 12.85 7.05
N LEU A 20 2.72 12.04 6.70
CA LEU A 20 2.14 11.91 5.37
C LEU A 20 0.78 12.61 5.28
N ALA A 21 0.43 13.07 4.08
CA ALA A 21 -0.87 13.63 3.75
C ALA A 21 -1.41 13.02 2.45
N THR A 22 -2.68 13.26 2.13
CA THR A 22 -3.21 12.92 0.81
C THR A 22 -2.38 13.60 -0.28
N GLY A 23 -1.94 12.82 -1.28
CA GLY A 23 -1.06 13.29 -2.35
C GLY A 23 0.44 13.09 -2.07
N SER A 24 0.84 12.80 -0.83
CA SER A 24 2.24 12.47 -0.52
C SER A 24 2.69 11.22 -1.29
N ARG A 25 3.90 11.25 -1.83
CA ARG A 25 4.57 10.07 -2.38
C ARG A 25 5.22 9.29 -1.25
N ALA A 26 5.00 7.97 -1.25
CA ALA A 26 5.54 7.08 -0.23
C ALA A 26 6.19 5.85 -0.87
N GLU A 27 7.27 5.39 -0.25
CA GLU A 27 7.80 4.06 -0.46
C GLU A 27 7.04 3.06 0.41
N VAL A 28 6.51 2.02 -0.23
CA VAL A 28 5.78 0.94 0.41
C VAL A 28 6.58 -0.33 0.23
N SER A 29 7.14 -0.83 1.33
CA SER A 29 8.01 -2.00 1.33
C SER A 29 7.32 -3.18 2.00
N SER A 30 7.44 -4.36 1.41
CA SER A 30 7.21 -5.63 2.09
C SER A 30 8.53 -6.40 2.19
N ARG A 31 8.47 -7.63 2.71
CA ARG A 31 9.63 -8.54 2.70
C ARG A 31 10.14 -8.90 1.29
N ARG A 32 9.33 -8.71 0.23
CA ARG A 32 9.67 -9.14 -1.14
C ARG A 32 10.18 -7.99 -2.01
N ALA A 33 9.56 -6.83 -1.90
CA ALA A 33 9.80 -5.72 -2.80
C ALA A 33 9.47 -4.38 -2.13
N THR A 34 9.91 -3.31 -2.77
CA THR A 34 9.49 -1.94 -2.48
C THR A 34 8.87 -1.38 -3.75
N ILE A 35 7.71 -0.73 -3.63
CA ILE A 35 7.04 0.01 -4.70
C ILE A 35 6.74 1.43 -4.23
N GLU A 36 6.42 2.31 -5.17
CA GLU A 36 5.99 3.67 -4.85
C GLU A 36 4.47 3.82 -5.00
N MET A 37 3.86 4.54 -4.07
CA MET A 37 2.43 4.81 -4.10
C MET A 37 2.12 6.25 -3.65
N THR A 38 0.97 6.77 -4.07
CA THR A 38 0.42 8.04 -3.59
C THR A 38 -0.48 7.77 -2.38
N ILE A 39 -0.30 8.50 -1.28
CA ILE A 39 -1.14 8.34 -0.10
C ILE A 39 -2.51 8.96 -0.34
N ARG A 40 -3.57 8.26 0.05
CA ARG A 40 -4.92 8.80 0.15
C ARG A 40 -5.48 8.56 1.54
N VAL A 41 -5.76 9.64 2.27
CA VAL A 41 -6.27 9.52 3.63
C VAL A 41 -7.76 9.15 3.62
N GLN A 42 -8.11 8.08 4.33
CA GLN A 42 -9.46 7.53 4.44
C GLN A 42 -9.87 7.32 5.91
N PRO A 43 -10.76 8.18 6.46
CA PRO A 43 -11.14 8.12 7.88
C PRO A 43 -11.89 6.86 8.31
N ASP A 44 -12.53 6.16 7.37
CA ASP A 44 -13.30 4.94 7.59
C ASP A 44 -12.43 3.67 7.65
N LEU A 45 -11.14 3.79 7.33
CA LEU A 45 -10.20 2.68 7.35
C LEU A 45 -9.64 2.45 8.77
N PRO A 46 -9.58 1.22 9.29
CA PRO A 46 -9.01 0.97 10.63
C PRO A 46 -7.55 1.42 10.76
N VAL A 47 -7.18 1.95 11.94
CA VAL A 47 -5.78 2.26 12.27
C VAL A 47 -4.90 1.01 12.16
N GLY A 48 -3.74 1.14 11.53
CA GLY A 48 -2.78 0.06 11.27
C GLY A 48 -3.11 -0.81 10.05
N LEU A 49 -4.20 -0.53 9.35
CA LEU A 49 -4.54 -1.17 8.08
C LEU A 49 -4.23 -0.21 6.93
N CYS A 50 -3.91 -0.77 5.76
CA CYS A 50 -3.89 -0.04 4.50
C CYS A 50 -4.68 -0.82 3.44
N PHE A 51 -5.18 -0.12 2.43
CA PHE A 51 -5.89 -0.75 1.32
C PHE A 51 -5.42 -0.17 -0.02
N THR A 52 -5.30 -1.05 -1.03
CA THR A 52 -5.09 -0.62 -2.41
C THR A 52 -5.72 -1.62 -3.38
N THR A 53 -5.62 -1.35 -4.68
CA THR A 53 -6.18 -2.13 -5.78
C THR A 53 -5.05 -2.71 -6.64
N TYR A 54 -5.24 -3.91 -7.19
CA TYR A 54 -4.24 -4.59 -8.04
C TYR A 54 -4.59 -4.55 -9.55
N HIS A 55 -5.66 -3.87 -9.93
CA HIS A 55 -6.18 -3.88 -11.31
C HIS A 55 -5.28 -3.19 -12.35
N PHE A 56 -4.25 -2.46 -11.95
CA PHE A 56 -3.46 -1.57 -12.81
C PHE A 56 -1.96 -1.91 -12.77
N ALA A 57 -1.60 -3.13 -13.17
CA ALA A 57 -0.21 -3.60 -13.10
C ALA A 57 0.78 -2.72 -13.90
N ASP A 58 0.33 -2.15 -15.02
CA ASP A 58 1.15 -1.22 -15.83
C ASP A 58 1.44 0.11 -15.12
N THR A 59 0.61 0.49 -14.14
CA THR A 59 0.79 1.70 -13.33
C THR A 59 1.53 1.39 -12.05
N THR A 60 1.12 0.34 -11.33
CA THR A 60 1.70 -0.07 -10.06
C THR A 60 1.46 -1.58 -9.90
N ASP A 61 2.54 -2.36 -9.99
CA ASP A 61 2.47 -3.80 -9.78
C ASP A 61 2.45 -4.13 -8.28
N VAL A 62 1.28 -3.94 -7.66
CA VAL A 62 1.05 -4.16 -6.22
C VAL A 62 1.35 -5.60 -5.80
N ASN A 63 1.19 -6.57 -6.71
CA ASN A 63 1.41 -7.97 -6.39
C ASN A 63 2.88 -8.30 -6.08
N GLN A 64 3.82 -7.44 -6.47
CA GLN A 64 5.23 -7.53 -6.05
C GLN A 64 5.38 -7.52 -4.51
N LEU A 65 4.47 -6.84 -3.80
CA LEU A 65 4.47 -6.81 -2.34
C LEU A 65 3.94 -8.10 -1.72
N THR A 66 3.02 -8.81 -2.39
CA THR A 66 2.21 -9.90 -1.82
C THR A 66 3.01 -11.18 -1.58
N ILE A 67 2.60 -12.01 -0.62
CA ILE A 67 3.37 -13.21 -0.24
C ILE A 67 3.05 -14.44 -1.10
N GLU A 68 4.07 -15.26 -1.37
CA GLU A 68 3.89 -16.63 -1.84
C GLU A 68 3.57 -17.56 -0.66
N ALA A 69 2.42 -17.34 -0.04
CA ALA A 69 1.83 -18.27 0.91
C ALA A 69 0.46 -18.71 0.39
N TRP A 70 0.10 -19.95 0.69
CA TRP A 70 -1.18 -20.52 0.31
C TRP A 70 -1.68 -21.45 1.42
N ASP A 71 -2.99 -21.47 1.62
CA ASP A 71 -3.60 -22.38 2.57
C ASP A 71 -3.48 -23.82 2.05
N VAL A 72 -2.77 -24.66 2.81
CA VAL A 72 -2.44 -26.04 2.43
C VAL A 72 -3.70 -26.89 2.20
N LYS A 73 -4.84 -26.55 2.84
CA LYS A 73 -6.09 -27.30 2.69
C LYS A 73 -6.85 -26.95 1.41
N SER A 74 -6.94 -25.67 1.08
CA SER A 74 -7.77 -25.17 -0.04
C SER A 74 -6.99 -24.80 -1.29
N GLY A 75 -5.67 -24.64 -1.22
CA GLY A 75 -4.88 -24.08 -2.32
C GLY A 75 -5.01 -22.56 -2.47
N THR A 76 -5.78 -21.89 -1.60
CA THR A 76 -6.04 -20.45 -1.73
C THR A 76 -4.80 -19.65 -1.35
N ALA A 77 -4.30 -18.85 -2.28
CA ALA A 77 -3.17 -17.96 -2.03
C ALA A 77 -3.54 -16.81 -1.08
N GLU A 78 -2.59 -16.43 -0.25
CA GLU A 78 -2.72 -15.37 0.74
C GLU A 78 -2.46 -14.01 0.12
N PHE A 79 -3.44 -13.53 -0.66
CA PHE A 79 -3.38 -12.20 -1.28
C PHE A 79 -3.92 -11.08 -0.38
N LYS A 80 -4.68 -11.42 0.67
CA LYS A 80 -5.47 -10.44 1.43
C LYS A 80 -4.76 -9.86 2.65
N ALA A 81 -3.56 -10.33 2.96
CA ALA A 81 -2.75 -9.80 4.05
C ALA A 81 -1.27 -9.79 3.65
N THR A 82 -0.61 -8.65 3.83
CA THR A 82 0.83 -8.51 3.65
C THR A 82 1.31 -7.46 4.62
N ALA A 83 2.27 -7.80 5.46
CA ALA A 83 2.92 -6.83 6.33
C ALA A 83 3.75 -5.86 5.47
N ILE A 84 3.50 -4.57 5.64
CA ILE A 84 4.18 -3.49 4.90
C ILE A 84 4.78 -2.48 5.86
N ASN A 85 5.82 -1.79 5.40
CA ASN A 85 6.41 -0.62 6.01
C ASN A 85 6.24 0.55 5.04
N VAL A 86 5.76 1.70 5.53
CA VAL A 86 5.51 2.88 4.72
C VAL A 86 6.45 4.00 5.16
N ARG A 87 7.13 4.63 4.21
CA ARG A 87 8.02 5.78 4.45
C ARG A 87 7.71 6.90 3.48
N ALA A 88 7.79 8.14 3.95
CA ALA A 88 7.76 9.29 3.05
C ALA A 88 8.92 9.21 2.07
N LYS A 89 8.62 9.40 0.78
CA LYS A 89 9.67 9.56 -0.22
C LYS A 89 10.07 11.03 -0.21
N GLU A 90 11.33 11.31 0.13
CA GLU A 90 11.87 12.66 0.00
C GLU A 90 12.01 12.98 -1.50
N ASP A 91 11.40 14.08 -1.94
CA ASP A 91 11.63 14.60 -3.29
C ASP A 91 13.07 15.12 -3.36
N VAL A 92 13.97 14.30 -3.89
CA VAL A 92 15.29 14.75 -4.33
C VAL A 92 15.12 15.49 -5.64
N HIS A 93 14.55 16.70 -5.62
CA HIS A 93 14.73 17.73 -6.65
C HIS A 93 14.35 19.11 -6.09
N ALA A 94 15.39 19.90 -5.78
CA ALA A 94 15.36 21.36 -5.82
C ALA A 94 15.70 21.83 -7.23
#